data_AF-A0A7M2VBN3-F1
#
_entry.id   AF-A0A7M2VBN3-F1
#
_cell.length_a   1.000
_cell.length_b   1.000
_cell.length_c   1.000
_cell.angle_alpha   90.00
_cell.angle_beta   90.00
_cell.angle_gamma   90.00
#
_symmetry.space_group_name_H-M   'P 1'
#
loop_
_entity.id
_entity.type
_entity.pdbx_description
1 polymer ?
#
loop_
_entity_poly.entity_id
_entity_poly.type
_entity_poly.pdbx_seq_one_letter_code
_entity_poly.pdbx_strand_id
1 'polypeptide(L)'
;MVALNLPKFQDIYARGMADRQKGITPAQANAVAEATRKPGQQQNKVENHYTPNKQDKWTEDAESKEAVLWYNELAGAYLDGYNGVK
;
A
#
# COMPACT_ATOMS: atom_id res chain seq x y z
N MET A 1 13.20 5.18 12.76
CA MET A 1 11.80 5.66 12.71
C MET A 1 10.95 4.67 11.91
N VAL A 2 10.65 3.47 12.42
CA VAL A 2 9.91 2.41 11.66
C VAL A 2 8.55 2.06 12.31
N ALA A 3 8.26 2.57 13.51
CA ALA A 3 7.11 2.15 14.31
C ALA A 3 5.75 2.77 13.90
N LEU A 4 5.70 3.78 13.03
CA LEU A 4 4.46 4.52 12.76
C LEU A 4 3.39 3.72 11.99
N ASN A 5 3.80 2.59 11.41
CA ASN A 5 3.04 1.91 10.35
C ASN A 5 2.68 0.46 10.67
N LEU A 6 3.30 -0.13 11.71
CA LEU A 6 3.12 -1.53 12.09
C LEU A 6 1.65 -1.92 12.39
N PRO A 7 0.83 -1.11 13.08
CA PRO A 7 -0.56 -1.46 13.35
C PRO A 7 -1.38 -1.69 12.06
N LYS A 8 -1.17 -0.86 11.03
CA LYS A 8 -1.87 -1.01 9.74
C LYS A 8 -1.55 -2.33 9.04
N PHE A 9 -0.29 -2.77 9.11
CA PHE A 9 0.12 -4.06 8.56
C PHE A 9 -0.45 -5.23 9.35
N GLN A 10 -0.51 -5.13 10.68
CA GLN A 10 -1.12 -6.16 11.53
C GLN A 10 -2.63 -6.28 11.27
N ASP A 11 -3.34 -5.16 11.15
CA ASP A 11 -4.77 -5.13 10.88
C ASP A 11 -5.10 -5.77 9.52
N ILE A 12 -4.34 -5.43 8.48
CA ILE A 12 -4.60 -5.96 7.14
C ILE A 12 -4.22 -7.44 7.01
N TYR A 13 -3.17 -7.87 7.72
CA TYR A 13 -2.82 -9.28 7.87
C TYR A 13 -3.93 -10.07 8.59
N ALA A 14 -4.44 -9.54 9.71
CA ALA A 14 -5.55 -10.15 10.45
C ALA A 14 -6.82 -10.24 9.60
N ARG A 15 -7.09 -9.24 8.76
CA ARG A 15 -8.18 -9.28 7.78
C ARG A 15 -7.98 -10.42 6.77
N GLY A 16 -6.78 -10.59 6.24
CA GLY A 16 -6.44 -11.70 5.34
C GLY A 16 -6.71 -13.07 5.98
N MET A 17 -6.28 -13.25 7.23
CA MET A 17 -6.57 -14.47 8.00
C MET A 17 -8.07 -14.70 8.18
N ALA A 18 -8.82 -13.66 8.54
CA ALA A 18 -10.26 -13.75 8.73
C ALA A 18 -11.01 -14.08 7.42
N ASP A 19 -10.58 -13.52 6.29
CA ASP A 19 -11.15 -13.80 4.98
C ASP A 19 -10.90 -15.25 4.55
N ARG A 20 -9.71 -15.78 4.84
CA ARG A 20 -9.42 -17.22 4.65
C ARG A 20 -10.35 -18.09 5.49
N GLN A 21 -10.57 -17.73 6.77
CA GLN A 21 -11.48 -18.46 7.67
C GLN A 21 -12.94 -18.41 7.21
N LYS A 22 -13.36 -17.32 6.56
CA LYS A 22 -14.70 -17.16 5.97
C LYS A 22 -14.89 -17.93 4.66
N GLY A 23 -13.86 -18.61 4.15
CA GLY A 23 -13.93 -19.35 2.90
C GLY A 23 -13.87 -18.48 1.64
N ILE A 24 -13.35 -17.25 1.75
CA ILE A 24 -13.05 -16.41 0.57
C ILE A 24 -12.08 -17.18 -0.34
N THR A 25 -12.34 -17.18 -1.65
CA THR A 25 -11.51 -17.89 -2.61
C THR A 25 -10.20 -17.14 -2.89
N PRO A 26 -9.14 -17.82 -3.36
CA PRO A 26 -7.89 -17.16 -3.70
C PRO A 26 -8.06 -16.06 -4.76
N ALA A 27 -8.99 -16.25 -5.71
CA ALA A 27 -9.32 -15.24 -6.72
C ALA A 27 -9.94 -13.97 -6.09
N GLN A 28 -10.85 -14.15 -5.12
CA GLN A 28 -11.45 -13.04 -4.38
C GLN A 28 -10.41 -12.33 -3.49
N ALA A 29 -9.52 -13.08 -2.83
CA ALA A 29 -8.43 -12.51 -2.05
C ALA A 29 -7.49 -11.68 -2.93
N ASN A 30 -7.15 -12.16 -4.13
CA ASN A 30 -6.37 -11.37 -5.09
C ASN A 30 -7.09 -10.08 -5.51
N ALA A 31 -8.41 -10.13 -5.74
CA ALA A 31 -9.20 -8.93 -6.04
C ALA A 31 -9.19 -7.90 -4.87
N VAL A 32 -9.19 -8.37 -3.62
CA VAL A 32 -9.03 -7.50 -2.43
C VAL A 32 -7.63 -6.89 -2.38
N ALA A 33 -6.59 -7.66 -2.67
CA ALA A 33 -5.22 -7.17 -2.75
C ALA A 33 -5.07 -6.12 -3.87
N GLU A 34 -5.65 -6.35 -5.05
CA GLU A 34 -5.67 -5.37 -6.14
C GLU A 34 -6.43 -4.09 -5.77
N ALA A 35 -7.59 -4.21 -5.12
CA ALA A 35 -8.33 -3.06 -4.61
C ALA A 35 -7.51 -2.25 -3.61
N THR A 36 -6.64 -2.90 -2.83
CA THR A 36 -5.73 -2.25 -1.87
C THR A 36 -4.60 -1.48 -2.58
N ARG A 37 -4.20 -1.90 -3.79
CA ARG A 37 -3.18 -1.22 -4.61
C ARG A 37 -3.70 0.02 -5.33
N LYS A 38 -4.99 0.06 -5.68
CA LYS A 38 -5.60 1.14 -6.49
C LYS A 38 -5.33 2.55 -5.98
N PRO A 39 -5.39 2.87 -4.67
CA PRO A 39 -5.11 4.22 -4.20
C PRO A 39 -3.66 4.66 -4.43
N GLY A 40 -2.70 3.73 -4.45
CA GLY A 40 -1.30 4.04 -4.78
C GLY A 40 -1.08 4.29 -6.26
N GLN A 41 -1.91 3.72 -7.12
CA GLN A 41 -1.82 3.87 -8.58
C GLN A 41 -2.51 5.14 -9.09
N GLN A 42 -3.32 5.80 -8.26
CA GLN A 42 -3.83 7.13 -8.59
C GLN A 42 -2.64 8.10 -8.58
N GLN A 43 -2.24 8.53 -9.78
CA GLN A 43 -1.24 9.58 -9.96
C GLN A 43 -1.79 10.89 -9.37
N ASN A 44 -1.63 11.06 -8.06
CA ASN A 44 -1.74 12.37 -7.46
C ASN A 44 -0.50 13.14 -7.93
N LYS A 45 -0.68 13.98 -8.96
CA LYS A 45 0.28 15.04 -9.26
C LYS A 45 0.31 15.96 -8.05
N VAL A 46 1.19 15.70 -7.10
CA VAL A 46 1.44 16.62 -6.00
C VAL A 46 2.57 17.53 -6.46
N GLU A 47 2.25 18.79 -6.74
CA GLU A 47 3.26 19.82 -6.98
C GLU A 47 4.01 20.06 -5.67
N ASN A 48 5.17 19.40 -5.51
CA ASN A 48 6.03 19.62 -4.36
C ASN A 48 6.76 20.96 -4.48
N HIS A 49 6.26 21.97 -3.78
CA HIS A 49 6.93 23.26 -3.61
C HIS A 49 7.93 23.20 -2.45
N TYR A 50 9.12 22.63 -2.67
CA TYR A 50 10.24 22.89 -1.76
C TYR A 50 11.03 24.10 -2.28
N THR A 51 11.00 25.22 -1.54
CA THR A 51 11.73 26.44 -1.89
C THR A 51 12.91 26.67 -0.97
N PRO A 52 14.14 26.45 -1.49
CA PRO A 52 15.23 27.35 -1.16
C PRO A 52 16.11 27.63 -2.39
N ASN A 53 15.53 28.02 -3.54
CA ASN A 53 16.09 28.95 -4.54
C ASN A 53 15.27 28.91 -5.85
N LYS A 54 14.95 30.09 -6.40
CA LYS A 54 13.91 30.33 -7.41
C LYS A 54 14.20 29.82 -8.85
N GLN A 55 15.23 29.00 -9.10
CA GLN A 55 15.67 28.67 -10.46
C GLN A 55 15.67 27.18 -10.82
N ASP A 56 15.62 26.28 -9.85
CA ASP A 56 15.59 24.84 -10.14
C ASP A 56 14.17 24.30 -9.97
N LYS A 57 13.51 24.01 -11.10
CA LYS A 57 12.25 23.25 -11.14
C LYS A 57 12.59 21.84 -11.58
N TRP A 58 12.56 20.88 -10.66
CA TRP A 58 12.49 19.46 -11.00
C TRP A 58 11.15 18.92 -10.56
N THR A 59 10.38 18.40 -11.50
CA THR A 59 9.18 17.59 -11.23
C THR A 59 9.65 16.18 -10.93
N GLU A 60 9.49 15.72 -9.69
CA GLU A 60 9.62 14.30 -9.36
C GLU A 60 8.25 13.73 -8.97
N ASP A 61 7.85 12.65 -9.63
CA ASP A 61 6.77 11.75 -9.21
C ASP A 61 7.15 10.93 -7.95
N ALA A 62 7.98 11.47 -7.06
CA ALA A 62 8.57 10.73 -5.93
C ALA A 62 7.51 10.31 -4.91
N GLU A 63 6.54 11.18 -4.61
CA GLU A 63 5.40 10.83 -3.74
C GLU A 63 4.54 9.70 -4.33
N SER A 64 4.44 9.65 -5.66
CA SER A 64 3.77 8.56 -6.38
C SER A 64 4.46 7.22 -6.11
N LYS A 65 5.80 7.18 -6.14
CA LYS A 65 6.56 5.93 -5.96
C LYS A 65 6.49 5.40 -4.53
N GLU A 66 6.60 6.28 -3.53
CA GLU A 66 6.47 5.89 -2.13
C GLU A 66 5.05 5.44 -1.79
N ALA A 67 4.03 6.13 -2.31
CA ALA A 67 2.64 5.70 -2.18
C ALA A 67 2.40 4.34 -2.86
N VAL A 68 2.85 4.16 -4.10
CA VAL A 68 2.75 2.88 -4.82
C VAL A 68 3.40 1.76 -4.00
N LEU A 69 4.62 1.97 -3.50
CA LEU A 69 5.31 0.98 -2.68
C LEU A 69 4.50 0.67 -1.41
N TRP A 70 4.06 1.68 -0.69
CA TRP A 70 3.26 1.53 0.53
C TRP A 70 1.99 0.68 0.32
N TYR A 71 1.22 0.95 -0.73
CA TYR A 71 0.01 0.18 -1.03
C TYR A 71 0.30 -1.23 -1.56
N ASN A 72 1.44 -1.43 -2.22
CA ASN A 72 1.90 -2.77 -2.62
C ASN A 72 2.26 -3.61 -1.39
N GLU A 73 2.98 -3.05 -0.44
CA GLU A 73 3.32 -3.73 0.82
C GLU A 73 2.05 -4.07 1.61
N LEU A 74 1.07 -3.17 1.70
CA LEU A 74 -0.21 -3.44 2.35
C LEU A 74 -0.98 -4.60 1.67
N ALA A 75 -1.00 -4.62 0.34
CA ALA A 75 -1.60 -5.71 -0.42
C ALA A 75 -0.85 -7.04 -0.22
N GLY A 76 0.48 -6.99 -0.08
CA GLY A 76 1.31 -8.14 0.27
C GLY A 76 0.95 -8.70 1.64
N ALA A 77 0.92 -7.86 2.67
CA ALA A 77 0.58 -8.27 4.03
C ALA A 77 -0.83 -8.87 4.16
N TYR A 78 -1.80 -8.37 3.38
CA TYR A 78 -3.12 -9.00 3.27
C TYR A 78 -3.01 -10.44 2.76
N LEU A 79 -2.27 -10.65 1.66
CA LEU A 79 -2.10 -11.97 1.04
C LEU A 79 -1.30 -12.90 1.93
N ASP A 80 -0.30 -12.40 2.67
CA ASP A 80 0.44 -13.20 3.64
C ASP A 80 -0.47 -13.71 4.75
N GLY A 81 -1.34 -12.86 5.28
CA GLY A 81 -2.37 -13.24 6.26
C GLY A 81 -3.36 -14.25 5.68
N TYR A 82 -3.82 -14.04 4.45
CA TYR A 82 -4.72 -14.96 3.75
C TYR A 82 -4.06 -16.32 3.48
N ASN A 83 -2.78 -16.33 3.10
CA ASN A 83 -2.02 -17.54 2.80
C ASN A 83 -1.49 -18.26 4.06
N GLY A 84 -1.50 -17.58 5.21
CA GLY A 84 -1.00 -18.11 6.48
C GLY A 84 0.53 -18.10 6.57
N VAL A 85 1.18 -17.18 5.86
CA VAL A 85 2.63 -16.94 5.91
C VAL A 85 2.94 -16.30 7.26
N LYS A 86 3.97 -16.78 7.95
CA LYS A 86 4.41 -16.31 9.27
C LYS A 86 5.75 -15.60 9.17
#